data_AF-A0A2G4T8Q6-F1
#
_entry.id   AF-A0A2G4T8Q6-F1
#
_cell.length_a   1.000
_cell.length_b   1.000
_cell.length_c   1.000
_cell.angle_alpha   90.00
_cell.angle_beta   90.00
_cell.angle_gamma   90.00
#
_symmetry.space_group_name_H-M   'P 1'
#
loop_
_entity.id
_entity.type
_entity.pdbx_description
1 polymer ?
#
loop_
_entity_poly.entity_id
_entity_poly.type
_entity_poly.pdbx_seq_one_letter_code
_entity_poly.pdbx_strand_id
1 'polypeptide(L)'
;MPFGLSKRNTLTLCLLCLFVTLSYLFYITQDANSLLLRQQQESQQGQDQLTELEQLVDQEPPVEENPLRQCISNTETRDNKTLTQEEWKQCLHEGEDPSFYLSIVLVTRMDDYAGNQHHRFQNFIDSAYLLAEHSQQKIELLIIEWNPPANKRRVLDAFRFRRSKHLTYRIITISPKIHNILPNLGNAPLHEFEGKNVGIRFARGEYIVCTNQDDIWSHNFINAIQSKVFEKDTIYVQYQSRHDIHDNLPPSIVKLEPFPDDKTLYNACKLREQDWGNYQLPGPSTVTAEDYWYYGDQAGDFTMAHRDTWKELRGYRETGGVAWVDIEFILTAVGTFGKRLVYSGDTFTCHQEHPNEWEKTPERHTAKTNVADILNNKTYLVNEEDKWALYNIDIWQEGLECVEFGGGLCL
;
A
#
# COMPACT_ATOMS: atom_id res chain seq x y z
N MET A 1 -56.99 58.90 36.73
CA MET A 1 -57.26 59.08 38.17
C MET A 1 -56.10 58.45 38.93
N PRO A 2 -55.43 59.15 39.87
CA PRO A 2 -54.31 58.60 40.62
C PRO A 2 -54.80 57.85 41.86
N PHE A 3 -54.27 56.65 42.12
CA PHE A 3 -54.44 55.95 43.40
C PHE A 3 -53.23 56.26 44.29
N GLY A 4 -53.46 56.99 45.39
CA GLY A 4 -52.49 57.18 46.46
C GLY A 4 -52.51 55.99 47.43
N LEU A 5 -51.33 55.40 47.69
CA LEU A 5 -51.16 54.36 48.71
C LEU A 5 -51.19 54.96 50.12
N SER A 6 -51.99 54.36 51.00
CA SER A 6 -52.14 54.74 52.42
C SER A 6 -50.86 54.48 53.24
N LYS A 7 -50.58 55.31 54.25
CA LYS A 7 -49.45 55.18 55.21
C LYS A 7 -49.34 53.78 55.85
N ARG A 8 -50.45 53.06 55.94
CA ARG A 8 -50.50 51.69 56.47
C ARG A 8 -49.81 50.69 55.53
N ASN A 9 -49.88 50.91 54.22
CA ASN A 9 -49.21 50.08 53.21
C ASN A 9 -47.71 50.38 53.14
N THR A 10 -47.28 51.61 53.42
CA THR A 10 -45.86 51.99 53.49
C THR A 10 -45.15 51.28 54.65
N LEU A 11 -45.81 51.17 55.81
CA LEU A 11 -45.24 50.48 56.98
C LEU A 11 -45.09 48.97 56.72
N THR A 12 -46.08 48.34 56.08
CA THR A 12 -46.02 46.93 55.66
C THR A 12 -44.90 46.68 54.66
N LEU A 13 -44.69 47.59 53.71
CA LEU A 13 -43.62 47.47 52.71
C LEU A 13 -42.23 47.57 53.35
N CYS A 14 -42.04 48.46 54.33
CA CYS A 14 -40.77 48.59 55.05
C CYS A 14 -40.43 47.34 55.89
N LEU A 15 -41.43 46.75 56.57
CA LEU A 15 -41.25 45.49 57.31
C LEU A 15 -40.90 44.35 56.36
N LEU A 16 -41.55 44.28 55.19
CA LEU A 16 -41.25 43.26 54.16
C LEU A 16 -39.82 43.40 53.62
N CYS A 17 -39.36 44.63 53.34
CA CYS A 17 -37.97 44.88 52.93
C CYS A 17 -36.96 44.44 53.99
N LEU A 18 -37.25 44.68 55.28
CA LEU A 18 -36.34 44.30 56.38
C LEU A 18 -36.27 42.78 56.57
N PHE A 19 -37.37 42.06 56.35
CA PHE A 19 -37.38 40.60 56.33
C PHE A 19 -36.60 40.01 55.14
N VAL A 20 -36.73 40.60 53.96
CA VAL A 20 -36.01 40.15 52.76
C VAL A 20 -34.49 40.37 52.92
N THR A 21 -34.06 41.51 53.49
CA THR A 21 -32.63 41.77 53.70
C THR A 21 -32.01 40.86 54.75
N LEU A 22 -32.70 40.58 55.85
CA LEU A 22 -32.23 39.61 56.86
C LEU A 22 -32.17 38.18 56.30
N SER A 23 -33.13 37.78 55.47
CA SER A 23 -33.12 36.47 54.81
C SER A 23 -31.97 36.34 53.80
N TYR A 24 -31.68 37.40 53.06
CA TYR A 24 -30.56 37.44 52.11
C TYR A 24 -29.20 37.37 52.81
N LEU A 25 -29.02 38.09 53.93
CA LEU A 25 -27.80 38.01 54.74
C LEU A 25 -27.61 36.61 55.34
N PHE A 26 -28.68 35.97 55.84
CA PHE A 26 -28.61 34.60 56.33
C PHE A 26 -28.18 33.62 55.23
N TYR A 27 -28.75 33.76 54.02
CA TYR A 27 -28.40 32.91 52.88
C TYR A 27 -26.92 33.06 52.48
N ILE A 28 -26.40 34.29 52.41
CA ILE A 28 -24.97 34.52 52.12
C ILE A 28 -24.07 33.90 53.18
N THR A 29 -24.43 33.98 54.47
CA THR A 29 -23.62 33.38 55.54
C THR A 29 -23.64 31.85 55.52
N GLN A 30 -24.74 31.22 55.09
CA GLN A 30 -24.77 29.77 54.87
C GLN A 30 -23.91 29.36 53.67
N ASP A 31 -23.95 30.12 52.58
CA ASP A 31 -23.19 29.83 51.36
C ASP A 31 -21.67 29.93 51.62
N ALA A 32 -21.24 30.98 52.33
CA ALA A 32 -19.84 31.17 52.72
C ALA A 32 -19.31 30.06 53.65
N ASN A 33 -20.12 29.61 54.62
CA ASN A 33 -19.76 28.48 55.48
C ASN A 33 -19.70 27.16 54.69
N SER A 34 -20.57 26.99 53.68
CA SER A 34 -20.55 25.80 52.82
C SER A 34 -19.31 25.73 51.92
N LEU A 35 -18.83 26.89 51.43
CA LEU A 35 -17.59 27.02 50.66
C LEU A 35 -16.36 26.70 51.51
N LEU A 36 -16.32 27.17 52.76
CA LEU A 36 -15.23 26.87 53.70
C LEU A 36 -15.16 25.40 54.10
N LEU A 37 -16.32 24.75 54.31
CA LEU A 37 -16.44 23.31 54.54
C LEU A 37 -16.02 22.48 53.30
N ARG A 38 -16.37 22.91 52.07
CA ARG A 38 -15.87 22.27 50.84
C ARG A 38 -14.36 22.41 50.68
N GLN A 39 -13.78 23.57 50.96
CA GLN A 39 -12.34 23.78 50.88
C GLN A 39 -11.56 22.94 51.92
N GLN A 40 -12.10 22.77 53.13
CA GLN A 40 -11.50 21.86 54.12
C GLN A 40 -11.64 20.39 53.72
N GLN A 41 -12.77 19.95 53.16
CA GLN A 41 -12.93 18.59 52.63
C GLN A 41 -12.02 18.32 51.42
N GLU A 42 -11.85 19.27 50.50
CA GLU A 42 -10.93 19.14 49.35
C GLU A 42 -9.46 19.07 49.79
N SER A 43 -9.08 19.72 50.90
CA SER A 43 -7.72 19.64 51.46
C SER A 43 -7.43 18.33 52.21
N GLN A 44 -8.40 17.78 52.95
CA GLN A 44 -8.26 16.49 53.63
C GLN A 44 -8.33 15.31 52.64
N GLN A 45 -9.18 15.39 51.61
CA GLN A 45 -9.24 14.39 50.54
C GLN A 45 -7.95 14.36 49.69
N GLY A 46 -7.28 15.51 49.54
CA GLY A 46 -5.95 15.59 48.91
C GLY A 46 -4.81 15.00 49.75
N GLN A 47 -4.92 14.97 51.08
CA GLN A 47 -3.90 14.42 51.97
C GLN A 47 -4.05 12.91 52.22
N ASP A 48 -5.29 12.42 52.33
CA ASP A 48 -5.56 10.97 52.48
C ASP A 48 -5.31 10.20 51.16
N GLN A 49 -5.56 10.81 49.99
CA GLN A 49 -5.24 10.20 48.68
C GLN A 49 -3.72 10.03 48.44
N LEU A 50 -2.88 10.93 48.95
CA LEU A 50 -1.42 10.84 48.84
C LEU A 50 -0.84 9.64 49.63
N THR A 51 -1.46 9.29 50.77
CA THR A 51 -1.05 8.14 51.60
C THR A 51 -1.57 6.78 51.12
N GLU A 52 -2.69 6.73 50.37
CA GLU A 52 -3.11 5.49 49.67
C GLU A 52 -2.32 5.27 48.36
N LEU A 53 -1.91 6.35 47.67
CA LEU A 53 -1.11 6.28 46.43
C LEU A 53 0.32 5.77 46.63
N GLU A 54 0.91 5.89 47.82
CA GLU A 54 2.24 5.32 48.12
C GLU A 54 2.20 3.81 48.48
N GLN A 55 1.01 3.22 48.69
CA GLN A 55 0.86 1.80 49.10
C GLN A 55 0.28 0.87 48.04
N LEU A 56 -0.02 1.37 46.83
CA LEU A 56 -0.51 0.58 45.68
C LEU A 56 0.52 0.49 44.53
N VAL A 57 1.81 0.70 44.83
CA VAL A 57 2.92 0.32 43.96
C VAL A 57 3.07 -1.21 44.00
N ASP A 58 2.14 -1.91 43.33
CA ASP A 58 2.31 -3.19 42.64
C ASP A 58 0.92 -3.78 42.32
N GLN A 59 0.65 -3.98 41.02
CA GLN A 59 -0.39 -4.80 40.36
C GLN A 59 -1.64 -4.10 39.75
N GLU A 60 -1.64 -4.13 38.40
CA GLU A 60 -2.73 -4.09 37.40
C GLU A 60 -3.35 -2.76 36.88
N PRO A 61 -3.73 -2.75 35.57
CA PRO A 61 -3.62 -1.63 34.61
C PRO A 61 -4.95 -0.84 34.52
N PRO A 62 -5.01 0.46 34.08
CA PRO A 62 -4.99 0.82 32.64
C PRO A 62 -4.76 2.33 32.28
N VAL A 63 -4.45 2.65 31.00
CA VAL A 63 -5.21 3.55 30.09
C VAL A 63 -4.70 3.24 28.68
N GLU A 64 -5.58 2.78 27.79
CA GLU A 64 -5.24 2.58 26.38
C GLU A 64 -5.21 3.96 25.70
N GLU A 65 -4.04 4.61 25.68
CA GLU A 65 -3.78 5.72 24.76
C GLU A 65 -3.75 5.18 23.33
N ASN A 66 -4.60 5.68 22.43
CA ASN A 66 -4.47 5.38 21.01
C ASN A 66 -3.14 6.00 20.49
N PRO A 67 -2.12 5.22 20.07
CA PRO A 67 -0.77 5.71 19.79
C PRO A 67 -0.64 6.55 18.51
N LEU A 68 -1.74 6.74 17.75
CA LEU A 68 -1.77 7.43 16.46
C LEU A 68 -1.80 8.97 16.53
N ARG A 69 -1.76 9.57 17.73
CA ARG A 69 -1.99 11.02 17.94
C ARG A 69 -0.76 11.94 17.75
N GLN A 70 0.33 11.54 17.08
CA GLN A 70 1.55 12.39 17.09
C GLN A 70 2.60 12.16 15.99
N CYS A 71 2.32 11.51 14.86
CA CYS A 71 3.44 11.12 14.01
C CYS A 71 4.03 12.25 13.14
N ILE A 72 5.33 12.54 13.25
CA ILE A 72 6.16 12.61 12.03
C ILE A 72 7.52 12.00 12.34
N SER A 73 7.70 10.75 11.93
CA SER A 73 8.85 10.10 11.27
C SER A 73 8.47 8.60 11.18
N ASN A 74 8.78 7.86 10.11
CA ASN A 74 9.92 7.96 9.20
C ASN A 74 9.53 8.33 7.75
N THR A 75 10.04 9.48 7.26
CA THR A 75 10.77 9.43 5.99
C THR A 75 12.08 8.77 6.35
N GLU A 76 12.24 7.46 6.13
CA GLU A 76 13.61 6.93 6.15
C GLU A 76 14.41 7.83 5.20
N THR A 77 15.56 8.33 5.66
CA THR A 77 16.43 9.16 4.83
C THR A 77 17.71 8.39 4.68
N ARG A 78 18.24 8.36 3.45
CA ARG A 78 19.48 7.64 3.16
C ARG A 78 20.63 7.98 4.11
N ASP A 79 20.57 9.18 4.71
CA ASP A 79 21.62 9.77 5.54
C ASP A 79 21.88 9.05 6.88
N ASN A 80 21.19 7.95 7.23
CA ASN A 80 21.37 7.35 8.57
C ASN A 80 21.49 5.83 8.73
N LYS A 81 21.84 5.04 7.68
CA LYS A 81 22.39 3.69 7.93
C LYS A 81 23.02 3.04 6.71
N THR A 82 24.35 2.87 6.71
CA THR A 82 24.94 1.74 5.99
C THR A 82 24.62 0.50 6.80
N LEU A 83 23.77 -0.39 6.28
CA LEU A 83 23.44 -1.64 6.95
C LEU A 83 24.71 -2.47 7.14
N THR A 84 24.84 -3.09 8.31
CA THR A 84 25.77 -4.22 8.47
C THR A 84 25.38 -5.35 7.52
N GLN A 85 26.30 -6.26 7.21
CA GLN A 85 25.98 -7.38 6.31
C GLN A 85 24.85 -8.25 6.88
N GLU A 86 24.78 -8.40 8.20
CA GLU A 86 23.70 -9.11 8.90
C GLU A 86 22.36 -8.40 8.76
N GLU A 87 22.29 -7.08 8.99
CA GLU A 87 21.05 -6.30 8.78
C GLU A 87 20.60 -6.32 7.32
N TRP A 88 21.54 -6.24 6.39
CA TRP A 88 21.27 -6.36 4.95
C TRP A 88 20.71 -7.74 4.59
N LYS A 89 21.32 -8.82 5.09
CA LYS A 89 20.81 -10.19 4.92
C LYS A 89 19.40 -10.32 5.48
N GLN A 90 19.13 -9.73 6.64
CA GLN A 90 17.80 -9.73 7.24
C GLN A 90 16.78 -8.98 6.38
N CYS A 91 17.15 -7.81 5.83
CA CYS A 91 16.29 -7.03 4.94
C CYS A 91 15.93 -7.80 3.65
N LEU A 92 16.89 -8.55 3.12
CA LEU A 92 16.72 -9.38 1.92
C LEU A 92 16.31 -10.83 2.20
N HIS A 93 16.00 -11.18 3.45
CA HIS A 93 15.54 -12.52 3.75
C HIS A 93 14.21 -12.79 3.03
N GLU A 94 14.12 -13.88 2.26
CA GLU A 94 12.94 -14.24 1.46
C GLU A 94 11.77 -14.77 2.30
N GLY A 95 12.03 -15.13 3.56
CA GLY A 95 11.08 -15.82 4.44
C GLY A 95 10.97 -17.31 4.10
N GLU A 96 11.07 -18.17 5.12
CA GLU A 96 10.75 -19.60 4.94
C GLU A 96 9.23 -19.75 4.67
N ASP A 97 8.43 -19.16 5.56
CA ASP A 97 6.98 -19.03 5.47
C ASP A 97 6.54 -17.59 5.13
N PRO A 98 5.35 -17.40 4.51
CA PRO A 98 4.83 -16.07 4.23
C PRO A 98 4.50 -15.31 5.51
N SER A 99 5.06 -14.10 5.66
CA SER A 99 4.78 -13.18 6.78
C SER A 99 3.71 -12.13 6.44
N PHE A 100 3.43 -11.96 5.15
CA PHE A 100 2.39 -11.10 4.61
C PHE A 100 1.37 -11.94 3.83
N TYR A 101 0.15 -11.44 3.70
CA TYR A 101 -0.83 -12.03 2.78
C TYR A 101 -0.48 -11.71 1.33
N LEU A 102 -0.11 -10.44 1.06
CA LEU A 102 0.19 -9.96 -0.29
C LEU A 102 1.52 -9.20 -0.31
N SER A 103 2.36 -9.53 -1.29
CA SER A 103 3.47 -8.69 -1.73
C SER A 103 3.11 -8.01 -3.04
N ILE A 104 3.13 -6.68 -3.03
CA ILE A 104 3.00 -5.87 -4.23
C ILE A 104 4.41 -5.58 -4.73
N VAL A 105 4.74 -6.06 -5.93
CA VAL A 105 6.04 -5.91 -6.56
C VAL A 105 5.91 -4.96 -7.75
N LEU A 106 6.71 -3.89 -7.75
CA LEU A 106 6.86 -3.01 -8.89
C LEU A 106 8.32 -2.64 -9.10
N VAL A 107 8.65 -2.24 -10.31
CA VAL A 107 9.98 -1.76 -10.69
C VAL A 107 9.86 -0.33 -11.14
N THR A 108 10.80 0.49 -10.69
CA THR A 108 10.82 1.91 -11.04
C THR A 108 12.24 2.45 -10.98
N ARG A 109 12.41 3.66 -11.51
CA ARG A 109 13.60 4.48 -11.37
C ARG A 109 13.18 5.93 -11.43
N MET A 110 13.92 6.80 -10.73
CA MET A 110 13.49 8.18 -10.55
C MET A 110 14.05 9.12 -11.62
N ASP A 111 13.52 9.05 -12.84
CA ASP A 111 13.89 9.94 -13.96
C ASP A 111 12.74 10.32 -14.91
N ASP A 112 11.50 10.33 -14.39
CA ASP A 112 10.27 10.52 -15.18
C ASP A 112 9.99 9.34 -16.12
N TYR A 113 10.30 8.13 -15.64
CA TYR A 113 10.06 6.88 -16.36
C TYR A 113 8.57 6.76 -16.72
N ALA A 114 8.29 6.48 -17.99
CA ALA A 114 6.95 6.46 -18.60
C ALA A 114 6.18 7.81 -18.57
N GLY A 115 6.86 8.94 -18.26
CA GLY A 115 6.33 10.31 -18.37
C GLY A 115 5.35 10.71 -17.26
N ASN A 116 5.43 11.96 -16.78
CA ASN A 116 4.60 12.49 -15.69
C ASN A 116 4.55 11.57 -14.45
N GLN A 117 5.66 10.92 -14.14
CA GLN A 117 5.76 9.82 -13.18
C GLN A 117 5.38 10.23 -11.75
N HIS A 118 5.78 11.43 -11.32
CA HIS A 118 5.76 11.81 -9.91
C HIS A 118 4.37 11.74 -9.26
N HIS A 119 3.33 12.28 -9.91
CA HIS A 119 2.00 12.24 -9.29
C HIS A 119 1.38 10.85 -9.39
N ARG A 120 1.58 10.15 -10.52
CA ARG A 120 1.02 8.81 -10.76
C ARG A 120 1.58 7.79 -9.77
N PHE A 121 2.90 7.84 -9.52
CA PHE A 121 3.53 6.94 -8.57
C PHE A 121 3.19 7.29 -7.11
N GLN A 122 3.01 8.58 -6.78
CA GLN A 122 2.48 8.94 -5.46
C GLN A 122 1.05 8.42 -5.27
N ASN A 123 0.19 8.54 -6.28
CA ASN A 123 -1.18 8.00 -6.26
C ASN A 123 -1.18 6.48 -6.11
N PHE A 124 -0.29 5.77 -6.80
CA PHE A 124 -0.10 4.34 -6.64
C PHE A 124 0.27 3.99 -5.18
N ILE A 125 1.28 4.64 -4.60
CA ILE A 125 1.74 4.41 -3.22
C ILE A 125 0.59 4.67 -2.22
N ASP A 126 -0.14 5.77 -2.39
CA ASP A 126 -1.28 6.12 -1.53
C ASP A 126 -2.46 5.15 -1.73
N SER A 127 -2.66 4.61 -2.94
CA SER A 127 -3.67 3.59 -3.20
C SER A 127 -3.32 2.25 -2.55
N ALA A 128 -2.03 1.88 -2.49
CA ALA A 128 -1.57 0.68 -1.79
C ALA A 128 -1.80 0.80 -0.27
N TYR A 129 -1.65 2.01 0.29
CA TYR A 129 -2.07 2.31 1.65
C TYR A 129 -3.57 2.07 1.84
N LEU A 130 -4.42 2.59 0.94
CA LEU A 130 -5.86 2.38 1.02
C LEU A 130 -6.25 0.89 0.84
N LEU A 131 -5.57 0.16 -0.04
CA LEU A 131 -5.75 -1.29 -0.19
C LEU A 131 -5.51 -2.02 1.14
N ALA A 132 -4.41 -1.71 1.82
CA ALA A 132 -4.08 -2.32 3.10
C ALA A 132 -5.08 -1.95 4.20
N GLU A 133 -5.45 -0.67 4.31
CA GLU A 133 -6.41 -0.19 5.31
C GLU A 133 -7.82 -0.77 5.08
N HIS A 134 -8.28 -0.86 3.84
CA HIS A 134 -9.62 -1.38 3.56
C HIS A 134 -9.67 -2.91 3.62
N SER A 135 -8.63 -3.62 3.20
CA SER A 135 -8.60 -5.09 3.27
C SER A 135 -8.28 -5.64 4.66
N GLN A 136 -7.66 -4.82 5.54
CA GLN A 136 -7.18 -5.20 6.86
C GLN A 136 -6.22 -6.42 6.85
N GLN A 137 -5.64 -6.76 5.70
CA GLN A 137 -4.62 -7.81 5.59
C GLN A 137 -3.21 -7.23 5.74
N LYS A 138 -2.25 -8.07 6.12
CA LYS A 138 -0.83 -7.67 6.10
C LYS A 138 -0.34 -7.63 4.67
N ILE A 139 0.06 -6.47 4.19
CA ILE A 139 0.58 -6.22 2.85
C ILE A 139 1.99 -5.64 2.96
N GLU A 140 2.86 -6.06 2.05
CA GLU A 140 4.11 -5.33 1.78
C GLU A 140 4.06 -4.67 0.40
N LEU A 141 4.49 -3.42 0.33
CA LEU A 141 4.81 -2.76 -0.93
C LEU A 141 6.33 -2.84 -1.15
N LEU A 142 6.73 -3.72 -2.07
CA LEU A 142 8.10 -4.00 -2.44
C LEU A 142 8.45 -3.25 -3.74
N ILE A 143 9.21 -2.17 -3.60
CA ILE A 143 9.65 -1.32 -4.71
C ILE A 143 11.07 -1.70 -5.09
N ILE A 144 11.25 -2.09 -6.35
CA ILE A 144 12.57 -2.36 -6.92
C ILE A 144 13.03 -1.10 -7.64
N GLU A 145 13.92 -0.35 -7.01
CA GLU A 145 14.51 0.85 -7.59
C GLU A 145 15.71 0.46 -8.45
N TRP A 146 15.52 0.43 -9.77
CA TRP A 146 16.50 -0.14 -10.70
C TRP A 146 17.41 0.93 -11.32
N ASN A 147 18.73 0.76 -11.18
CA ASN A 147 19.74 1.62 -11.82
C ASN A 147 19.45 3.13 -11.65
N PRO A 148 19.22 3.61 -10.42
CA PRO A 148 18.80 4.99 -10.20
C PRO A 148 19.87 5.99 -10.69
N PRO A 149 19.48 7.07 -11.39
CA PRO A 149 20.43 8.09 -11.82
C PRO A 149 21.10 8.79 -10.64
N ALA A 150 22.43 8.91 -10.67
CA ALA A 150 23.21 9.49 -9.58
C ALA A 150 22.89 10.97 -9.28
N ASN A 151 22.32 11.70 -10.24
CA ASN A 151 21.95 13.12 -10.12
C ASN A 151 20.47 13.35 -9.81
N LYS A 152 19.72 12.30 -9.45
CA LYS A 152 18.30 12.38 -9.09
C LYS A 152 18.11 11.92 -7.65
N ARG A 153 17.00 12.36 -7.04
CA ARG A 153 16.58 11.82 -5.74
C ARG A 153 16.20 10.36 -5.90
N ARG A 154 16.42 9.58 -4.85
CA ARG A 154 15.97 8.19 -4.78
C ARG A 154 14.46 8.15 -4.50
N VAL A 155 13.82 7.03 -4.80
CA VAL A 155 12.39 6.81 -4.51
C VAL A 155 12.07 7.14 -3.06
N LEU A 156 12.90 6.66 -2.14
CA LEU A 156 12.73 6.89 -0.70
C LEU A 156 12.62 8.38 -0.34
N ASP A 157 13.41 9.25 -1.00
CA ASP A 157 13.48 10.69 -0.72
C ASP A 157 12.51 11.52 -1.58
N ALA A 158 11.86 10.90 -2.57
CA ALA A 158 11.03 11.57 -3.56
C ALA A 158 9.52 11.44 -3.26
N PHE A 159 9.12 10.43 -2.50
CA PHE A 159 7.71 10.10 -2.26
C PHE A 159 7.35 10.08 -0.77
N ARG A 160 6.05 10.21 -0.48
CA ARG A 160 5.51 10.13 0.87
C ARG A 160 4.95 8.74 1.11
N PHE A 161 5.30 8.17 2.25
CA PHE A 161 4.87 6.84 2.68
C PHE A 161 4.08 6.97 3.98
N ARG A 162 2.78 6.65 3.94
CA ARG A 162 1.86 6.79 5.08
C ARG A 162 1.99 5.60 6.01
N ARG A 163 1.95 5.84 7.32
CA ARG A 163 2.07 4.76 8.32
C ARG A 163 0.77 3.98 8.45
N SER A 164 0.88 2.64 8.44
CA SER A 164 -0.23 1.72 8.69
C SER A 164 0.26 0.51 9.49
N LYS A 165 -0.63 -0.14 10.25
CA LYS A 165 -0.37 -1.44 10.88
C LYS A 165 -0.50 -2.62 9.90
N HIS A 166 -1.08 -2.37 8.73
CA HIS A 166 -1.37 -3.33 7.67
C HIS A 166 -0.40 -3.23 6.50
N LEU A 167 0.37 -2.15 6.38
CA LEU A 167 1.31 -1.93 5.28
C LEU A 167 2.74 -1.77 5.77
N THR A 168 3.66 -2.53 5.19
CA THR A 168 5.11 -2.33 5.30
C THR A 168 5.68 -1.95 3.95
N TYR A 169 6.62 -1.01 3.93
CA TYR A 169 7.33 -0.63 2.72
C TYR A 169 8.72 -1.23 2.73
N ARG A 170 9.15 -1.72 1.56
CA ARG A 170 10.51 -2.19 1.37
C ARG A 170 11.01 -1.74 0.02
N ILE A 171 12.17 -1.13 -0.01
CA ILE A 171 12.84 -0.68 -1.23
C ILE A 171 14.11 -1.49 -1.37
N ILE A 172 14.24 -2.19 -2.50
CA ILE A 172 15.49 -2.85 -2.91
C ILE A 172 16.05 -2.04 -4.07
N THR A 173 17.28 -1.56 -3.92
CA THR A 173 17.91 -0.77 -4.98
C THR A 173 18.99 -1.58 -5.69
N ILE A 174 18.87 -1.64 -7.00
CA ILE A 174 19.82 -2.28 -7.89
C ILE A 174 20.83 -1.26 -8.38
N SER A 175 22.11 -1.51 -8.09
CA SER A 175 23.18 -0.58 -8.43
C SER A 175 23.44 -0.54 -9.94
N PRO A 176 24.05 0.55 -10.45
CA PRO A 176 24.55 0.60 -11.82
C PRO A 176 25.55 -0.52 -12.15
N LYS A 177 26.27 -1.07 -11.17
CA LYS A 177 27.19 -2.19 -11.40
C LYS A 177 26.42 -3.45 -11.81
N ILE A 178 25.37 -3.80 -11.05
CA ILE A 178 24.50 -4.94 -11.37
C ILE A 178 23.86 -4.77 -12.73
N HIS A 179 23.31 -3.58 -13.01
CA HIS A 179 22.73 -3.29 -14.33
C HIS A 179 23.72 -3.52 -15.49
N ASN A 180 25.00 -3.19 -15.30
CA ASN A 180 26.03 -3.35 -16.32
C ASN A 180 26.55 -4.79 -16.46
N ILE A 181 26.31 -5.66 -15.46
CA ILE A 181 26.63 -7.09 -15.53
C ILE A 181 25.62 -7.84 -16.40
N LEU A 182 24.35 -7.43 -16.33
CA LEU A 182 23.26 -8.08 -17.06
C LEU A 182 23.24 -7.68 -18.55
N PRO A 183 22.81 -8.60 -19.44
CA PRO A 183 22.54 -8.24 -20.83
C PRO A 183 21.50 -7.11 -20.92
N ASN A 184 21.83 -6.03 -21.64
CA ASN A 184 20.93 -4.90 -21.85
C ASN A 184 20.44 -4.82 -23.30
N LEU A 185 19.63 -5.81 -23.70
CA LEU A 185 19.01 -5.81 -25.03
C LEU A 185 18.05 -4.61 -25.15
N GLY A 186 18.25 -3.77 -26.17
CA GLY A 186 17.45 -2.56 -26.37
C GLY A 186 17.95 -1.32 -25.63
N ASN A 187 19.10 -1.40 -24.93
CA ASN A 187 19.72 -0.28 -24.22
C ASN A 187 18.73 0.44 -23.27
N ALA A 188 17.92 -0.35 -22.58
CA ALA A 188 16.92 0.15 -21.65
C ALA A 188 17.61 0.62 -20.36
N PRO A 189 17.26 1.80 -19.83
CA PRO A 189 17.83 2.26 -18.56
C PRO A 189 17.27 1.48 -17.35
N LEU A 190 16.13 0.80 -17.53
CA LEU A 190 15.46 -0.03 -16.54
C LEU A 190 15.20 -1.42 -17.14
N HIS A 191 15.52 -2.46 -16.37
CA HIS A 191 15.28 -3.87 -16.73
C HIS A 191 14.03 -4.36 -15.98
N GLU A 192 12.88 -4.28 -16.63
CA GLU A 192 11.59 -4.42 -15.95
C GLU A 192 11.37 -5.84 -15.43
N PHE A 193 11.60 -6.84 -16.28
CA PHE A 193 11.31 -8.22 -15.94
C PHE A 193 12.33 -8.79 -14.95
N GLU A 194 13.60 -8.43 -15.09
CA GLU A 194 14.68 -8.72 -14.14
C GLU A 194 14.39 -8.06 -12.80
N GLY A 195 13.94 -6.81 -12.80
CA GLY A 195 13.51 -6.12 -11.58
C GLY A 195 12.31 -6.81 -10.92
N LYS A 196 11.28 -7.18 -11.69
CA LYS A 196 10.11 -7.90 -11.18
C LYS A 196 10.53 -9.25 -10.60
N ASN A 197 11.47 -9.96 -11.23
CA ASN A 197 12.04 -11.21 -10.71
C ASN A 197 12.80 -11.03 -9.40
N VAL A 198 13.60 -9.97 -9.26
CA VAL A 198 14.24 -9.62 -7.99
C VAL A 198 13.19 -9.39 -6.90
N GLY A 199 12.11 -8.69 -7.23
CA GLY A 199 10.98 -8.51 -6.31
C GLY A 199 10.29 -9.82 -5.96
N ILE A 200 10.01 -10.68 -6.93
CA ILE A 200 9.44 -12.02 -6.72
C ILE A 200 10.32 -12.86 -5.79
N ARG A 201 11.64 -12.85 -6.01
CA ARG A 201 12.61 -13.57 -5.18
C ARG A 201 12.52 -13.13 -3.73
N PHE A 202 12.56 -11.83 -3.48
CA PHE A 202 12.64 -11.28 -2.12
C PHE A 202 11.28 -11.04 -1.46
N ALA A 203 10.18 -11.24 -2.16
CA ALA A 203 8.82 -11.10 -1.65
C ALA A 203 8.52 -12.10 -0.53
N ARG A 204 7.79 -11.62 0.49
CA ARG A 204 7.43 -12.35 1.72
C ARG A 204 5.94 -12.62 1.87
N GLY A 205 5.16 -12.30 0.85
CA GLY A 205 3.73 -12.52 0.77
C GLY A 205 3.39 -13.96 0.40
N GLU A 206 2.24 -14.44 0.87
CA GLU A 206 1.64 -15.69 0.42
C GLU A 206 1.31 -15.60 -1.08
N TYR A 207 0.73 -14.48 -1.49
CA TYR A 207 0.52 -14.10 -2.88
C TYR A 207 1.45 -12.95 -3.27
N ILE A 208 1.93 -12.97 -4.50
CA ILE A 208 2.78 -11.93 -5.08
C ILE A 208 2.10 -11.42 -6.33
N VAL A 209 1.82 -10.11 -6.36
CA VAL A 209 1.33 -9.39 -7.54
C VAL A 209 2.44 -8.55 -8.12
N CYS A 210 2.72 -8.72 -9.40
CA CYS A 210 3.53 -7.82 -10.19
C CYS A 210 2.61 -6.84 -10.92
N THR A 211 2.93 -5.56 -10.84
CA THR A 211 2.12 -4.44 -11.33
C THR A 211 3.02 -3.29 -11.76
N ASN A 212 2.44 -2.25 -12.34
CA ASN A 212 3.16 -1.04 -12.75
C ASN A 212 2.95 0.10 -11.73
N GLN A 213 3.78 1.14 -11.82
CA GLN A 213 3.83 2.23 -10.83
C GLN A 213 2.66 3.23 -10.94
N ASP A 214 1.74 3.00 -11.86
CA ASP A 214 0.67 3.88 -12.31
C ASP A 214 -0.70 3.23 -12.23
N ASP A 215 -0.79 2.04 -11.64
CA ASP A 215 -2.02 1.32 -11.36
C ASP A 215 -2.72 1.79 -10.07
N ILE A 216 -4.05 1.76 -10.06
CA ILE A 216 -4.88 2.11 -8.90
C ILE A 216 -5.74 0.92 -8.52
N TRP A 217 -5.63 0.45 -7.28
CA TRP A 217 -6.36 -0.72 -6.80
C TRP A 217 -7.88 -0.52 -6.82
N SER A 218 -8.59 -1.51 -7.33
CA SER A 218 -10.04 -1.47 -7.45
C SER A 218 -10.74 -1.97 -6.20
N HIS A 219 -12.02 -1.60 -6.05
CA HIS A 219 -12.90 -2.20 -5.04
C HIS A 219 -13.03 -3.71 -5.22
N ASN A 220 -12.95 -4.20 -6.46
CA ASN A 220 -13.00 -5.62 -6.80
C ASN A 220 -11.83 -6.38 -6.16
N PHE A 221 -10.62 -5.83 -6.23
CA PHE A 221 -9.43 -6.46 -5.64
C PHE A 221 -9.43 -6.40 -4.11
N ILE A 222 -9.83 -5.27 -3.52
CA ILE A 222 -10.02 -5.17 -2.07
C ILE A 222 -10.97 -6.26 -1.58
N ASN A 223 -12.09 -6.45 -2.27
CA ASN A 223 -13.08 -7.47 -1.91
C ASN A 223 -12.52 -8.89 -2.08
N ALA A 224 -11.78 -9.15 -3.17
CA ALA A 224 -11.13 -10.45 -3.39
C ALA A 224 -10.11 -10.79 -2.27
N ILE A 225 -9.31 -9.82 -1.84
CA ILE A 225 -8.38 -9.98 -0.70
C ILE A 225 -9.15 -10.27 0.60
N GLN A 226 -10.18 -9.48 0.91
CA GLN A 226 -10.99 -9.69 2.12
C GLN A 226 -11.65 -11.08 2.14
N SER A 227 -12.08 -11.55 0.98
CA SER A 227 -12.76 -12.83 0.79
C SER A 227 -11.80 -14.02 0.72
N LYS A 228 -10.48 -13.79 0.67
CA LYS A 228 -9.41 -14.81 0.62
C LYS A 228 -9.63 -15.87 -0.46
N VAL A 229 -9.98 -15.41 -1.66
CA VAL A 229 -10.38 -16.28 -2.78
C VAL A 229 -9.23 -16.89 -3.57
N PHE A 230 -8.00 -16.42 -3.35
CA PHE A 230 -6.85 -16.88 -4.14
C PHE A 230 -6.38 -18.26 -3.69
N GLU A 231 -5.77 -18.99 -4.62
CA GLU A 231 -5.37 -20.38 -4.47
C GLU A 231 -3.98 -20.59 -5.06
N LYS A 232 -3.29 -21.63 -4.57
CA LYS A 232 -2.04 -22.12 -5.18
C LYS A 232 -2.29 -22.63 -6.61
N ASP A 233 -1.20 -22.80 -7.36
CA ASP A 233 -1.20 -23.34 -8.73
C ASP A 233 -2.11 -22.59 -9.73
N THR A 234 -2.34 -21.30 -9.47
CA THR A 234 -3.20 -20.43 -10.28
C THR A 234 -2.48 -19.13 -10.60
N ILE A 235 -2.59 -18.70 -11.85
CA ILE A 235 -2.19 -17.40 -12.35
C ILE A 235 -3.45 -16.53 -12.47
N TYR A 236 -3.41 -15.35 -11.88
CA TYR A 236 -4.48 -14.36 -11.92
C TYR A 236 -4.08 -13.19 -12.80
N VAL A 237 -4.94 -12.91 -13.78
CA VAL A 237 -4.82 -11.79 -14.72
C VAL A 237 -6.17 -11.06 -14.80
N GLN A 238 -6.20 -9.91 -15.47
CA GLN A 238 -7.39 -9.08 -15.54
C GLN A 238 -7.64 -8.54 -16.95
N TYR A 239 -8.85 -8.08 -17.19
CA TYR A 239 -9.14 -7.17 -18.28
C TYR A 239 -8.56 -5.79 -17.98
N GLN A 240 -7.82 -5.24 -18.92
CA GLN A 240 -7.31 -3.88 -18.85
C GLN A 240 -7.42 -3.23 -20.23
N SER A 241 -7.95 -2.01 -20.26
CA SER A 241 -8.04 -1.25 -21.51
C SER A 241 -6.64 -0.80 -21.89
N ARG A 242 -6.39 -0.64 -23.19
CA ARG A 242 -5.13 -0.04 -23.65
C ARG A 242 -4.97 1.35 -23.04
N HIS A 243 -3.74 1.66 -22.65
CA HIS A 243 -3.38 2.89 -21.94
C HIS A 243 -3.07 4.06 -22.90
N ASP A 244 -3.63 4.03 -24.11
CA ASP A 244 -3.62 5.18 -25.01
C ASP A 244 -4.57 6.30 -24.52
N ILE A 245 -4.42 7.50 -25.08
CA ILE A 245 -5.29 8.62 -24.73
C ILE A 245 -6.66 8.36 -25.35
N HIS A 246 -7.70 8.34 -24.51
CA HIS A 246 -9.08 8.14 -24.94
C HIS A 246 -9.86 9.45 -24.86
N ASP A 247 -10.65 9.77 -25.89
CA ASP A 247 -11.60 10.90 -25.82
C ASP A 247 -12.66 10.68 -24.72
N ASN A 248 -13.02 9.41 -24.47
CA ASN A 248 -13.83 8.96 -23.34
C ASN A 248 -13.09 7.83 -22.63
N LEU A 249 -12.69 8.05 -21.38
CA LEU A 249 -11.93 7.06 -20.62
C LEU A 249 -12.76 5.78 -20.45
N PRO A 250 -12.25 4.62 -20.88
CA PRO A 250 -12.92 3.35 -20.62
C PRO A 250 -12.87 3.02 -19.12
N PRO A 251 -13.72 2.11 -18.62
CA PRO A 251 -13.88 1.87 -17.18
C PRO A 251 -12.61 1.47 -16.42
N SER A 252 -11.63 0.87 -17.09
CA SER A 252 -10.35 0.46 -16.50
C SER A 252 -9.22 1.49 -16.68
N ILE A 253 -9.52 2.71 -17.12
CA ILE A 253 -8.58 3.84 -17.19
C ILE A 253 -9.10 4.97 -16.31
N VAL A 254 -8.24 5.51 -15.45
CA VAL A 254 -8.58 6.57 -14.50
C VAL A 254 -7.75 7.81 -14.73
N LYS A 255 -8.38 8.98 -14.62
CA LYS A 255 -7.68 10.26 -14.61
C LYS A 255 -7.68 10.81 -13.20
N LEU A 256 -6.50 10.91 -12.61
CA LEU A 256 -6.30 11.43 -11.28
C LEU A 256 -5.39 12.66 -11.33
N GLU A 257 -5.83 13.72 -10.67
CA GLU A 257 -4.99 14.87 -10.41
C GLU A 257 -3.89 14.51 -9.40
N PRO A 258 -2.82 15.32 -9.29
CA PRO A 258 -1.85 15.16 -8.21
C PRO A 258 -2.48 15.35 -6.83
N PHE A 259 -2.11 14.48 -5.88
CA PHE A 259 -2.56 14.54 -4.48
C PHE A 259 -4.10 14.53 -4.31
N PRO A 260 -4.81 13.54 -4.89
CA PRO A 260 -6.24 13.39 -4.64
C PRO A 260 -6.49 13.08 -3.16
N ASP A 261 -7.63 13.49 -2.63
CA ASP A 261 -8.06 13.06 -1.31
C ASP A 261 -8.38 11.55 -1.28
N ASP A 262 -8.37 10.95 -0.08
CA ASP A 262 -8.58 9.51 0.10
C ASP A 262 -9.90 9.02 -0.51
N LYS A 263 -10.97 9.82 -0.44
CA LYS A 263 -12.26 9.44 -1.01
C LYS A 263 -12.20 9.41 -2.54
N THR A 264 -11.57 10.40 -3.14
CA THR A 264 -11.37 10.49 -4.59
C THR A 264 -10.50 9.34 -5.08
N LEU A 265 -9.36 9.08 -4.42
CA LEU A 265 -8.46 8.00 -4.77
C LEU A 265 -9.10 6.61 -4.60
N TYR A 266 -9.76 6.37 -3.45
CA TYR A 266 -10.42 5.10 -3.16
C TYR A 266 -11.49 4.74 -4.19
N ASN A 267 -12.29 5.72 -4.61
CA ASN A 267 -13.38 5.50 -5.56
C ASN A 267 -12.93 5.63 -7.04
N ALA A 268 -11.67 5.95 -7.31
CA ALA A 268 -11.19 6.19 -8.68
C ALA A 268 -11.37 4.96 -9.56
N CYS A 269 -11.04 3.77 -9.05
CA CYS A 269 -11.22 2.49 -9.72
C CYS A 269 -12.44 1.71 -9.17
N LYS A 270 -13.56 2.41 -8.95
CA LYS A 270 -14.83 1.78 -8.57
C LYS A 270 -15.63 1.40 -9.83
N LEU A 271 -15.52 0.15 -10.25
CA LEU A 271 -16.22 -0.37 -11.43
C LEU A 271 -17.71 -0.63 -11.17
N ARG A 272 -18.04 -1.17 -10.00
CA ARG A 272 -19.40 -1.49 -9.57
C ARG A 272 -19.50 -1.62 -8.05
N GLU A 273 -20.73 -1.69 -7.55
CA GLU A 273 -20.98 -2.06 -6.15
C GLU A 273 -20.49 -3.47 -5.85
N GLN A 274 -20.01 -3.66 -4.62
CA GLN A 274 -19.39 -4.90 -4.15
C GLN A 274 -20.27 -5.59 -3.10
N ASP A 275 -20.31 -6.92 -3.15
CA ASP A 275 -20.74 -7.76 -2.04
C ASP A 275 -19.52 -8.06 -1.15
N TRP A 276 -19.23 -7.12 -0.25
CA TRP A 276 -18.00 -7.11 0.55
C TRP A 276 -17.87 -8.36 1.42
N GLY A 277 -16.73 -9.05 1.31
CA GLY A 277 -16.41 -10.28 2.04
C GLY A 277 -16.96 -11.57 1.41
N ASN A 278 -17.71 -11.48 0.32
CA ASN A 278 -18.30 -12.63 -0.37
C ASN A 278 -17.90 -12.69 -1.86
N TYR A 279 -16.72 -12.16 -2.19
CA TYR A 279 -16.24 -12.17 -3.56
C TYR A 279 -16.10 -13.59 -4.11
N GLN A 280 -16.42 -13.77 -5.38
CA GLN A 280 -16.22 -15.04 -6.09
C GLN A 280 -15.43 -14.78 -7.36
N LEU A 281 -14.34 -15.53 -7.52
CA LEU A 281 -13.57 -15.49 -8.75
C LEU A 281 -14.36 -16.13 -9.90
N PRO A 282 -14.16 -15.66 -11.14
CA PRO A 282 -14.53 -16.41 -12.32
C PRO A 282 -13.90 -17.81 -12.32
N GLY A 283 -14.54 -18.75 -13.01
CA GLY A 283 -13.94 -20.06 -13.25
C GLY A 283 -12.65 -19.96 -14.08
N PRO A 284 -11.81 -21.01 -14.07
CA PRO A 284 -10.56 -21.01 -14.84
C PRO A 284 -10.84 -20.87 -16.34
N SER A 285 -9.99 -20.11 -17.02
CA SER A 285 -10.02 -19.88 -18.45
C SER A 285 -9.22 -20.95 -19.20
N THR A 286 -9.70 -21.33 -20.38
CA THR A 286 -8.96 -22.18 -21.31
C THR A 286 -8.27 -21.29 -22.34
N VAL A 287 -6.95 -21.38 -22.43
CA VAL A 287 -6.15 -20.60 -23.37
C VAL A 287 -5.82 -21.41 -24.61
N THR A 288 -6.00 -20.82 -25.79
CA THR A 288 -5.68 -21.39 -27.09
C THR A 288 -4.72 -20.51 -27.86
N ALA A 289 -4.17 -21.00 -28.97
CA ALA A 289 -3.29 -20.22 -29.83
C ALA A 289 -4.01 -19.05 -30.54
N GLU A 290 -5.35 -19.13 -30.62
CA GLU A 290 -6.20 -18.16 -31.29
C GLU A 290 -6.65 -17.02 -30.36
N ASP A 291 -6.76 -17.28 -29.05
CA ASP A 291 -7.32 -16.33 -28.07
C ASP A 291 -6.36 -15.93 -26.94
N TYR A 292 -5.12 -16.42 -26.90
CA TYR A 292 -4.17 -16.08 -25.83
C TYR A 292 -3.99 -14.58 -25.57
N TRP A 293 -4.04 -13.77 -26.63
CA TRP A 293 -3.90 -12.32 -26.54
C TRP A 293 -5.01 -11.69 -25.70
N TYR A 294 -6.21 -12.29 -25.68
CA TYR A 294 -7.33 -11.78 -24.87
C TYR A 294 -7.03 -11.82 -23.37
N TYR A 295 -6.27 -12.83 -22.94
CA TYR A 295 -5.92 -13.02 -21.53
C TYR A 295 -4.61 -12.35 -21.12
N GLY A 296 -3.72 -12.10 -22.08
CA GLY A 296 -2.39 -11.56 -21.82
C GLY A 296 -2.20 -10.09 -22.20
N ASP A 297 -3.08 -9.48 -22.99
CA ASP A 297 -2.97 -8.06 -23.33
C ASP A 297 -2.99 -7.23 -22.03
N GLN A 298 -2.00 -6.34 -21.87
CA GLN A 298 -1.78 -5.53 -20.67
C GLN A 298 -1.55 -6.32 -19.36
N ALA A 299 -1.09 -7.57 -19.43
CA ALA A 299 -0.77 -8.37 -18.24
C ALA A 299 0.32 -7.75 -17.34
N GLY A 300 1.12 -6.83 -17.88
CA GLY A 300 2.09 -6.03 -17.14
C GLY A 300 1.50 -5.22 -15.97
N ASP A 301 0.24 -4.76 -16.09
CA ASP A 301 -0.46 -3.98 -15.06
C ASP A 301 -0.91 -4.87 -13.89
N PHE A 302 -1.22 -6.14 -14.16
CA PHE A 302 -1.59 -7.10 -13.13
C PHE A 302 -1.31 -8.54 -13.53
N THR A 303 -0.31 -9.14 -12.89
CA THR A 303 -0.10 -10.58 -12.87
C THR A 303 0.14 -11.03 -11.44
N MET A 304 -0.67 -11.95 -10.93
CA MET A 304 -0.53 -12.44 -9.56
C MET A 304 -0.55 -13.96 -9.49
N ALA A 305 0.21 -14.52 -8.55
CA ALA A 305 0.18 -15.93 -8.22
C ALA A 305 0.64 -16.16 -6.78
N HIS A 306 0.42 -17.38 -6.27
CA HIS A 306 1.02 -17.81 -5.01
C HIS A 306 2.57 -17.82 -5.11
N ARG A 307 3.27 -17.52 -4.02
CA ARG A 307 4.76 -17.45 -4.00
C ARG A 307 5.44 -18.71 -4.53
N ASP A 308 4.94 -19.89 -4.14
CA ASP A 308 5.48 -21.18 -4.58
C ASP A 308 5.32 -21.36 -6.10
N THR A 309 4.18 -20.92 -6.65
CA THR A 309 3.91 -20.94 -8.10
C THR A 309 4.94 -20.08 -8.83
N TRP A 310 5.19 -18.85 -8.35
CA TRP A 310 6.23 -17.99 -8.92
C TRP A 310 7.62 -18.60 -8.88
N LYS A 311 8.00 -19.24 -7.75
CA LYS A 311 9.30 -19.88 -7.57
C LYS A 311 9.49 -21.10 -8.48
N GLU A 312 8.46 -21.91 -8.66
CA GLU A 312 8.46 -23.04 -9.58
C GLU A 312 8.65 -22.59 -11.04
N LEU A 313 7.97 -21.50 -11.42
CA LEU A 313 8.03 -20.91 -12.76
C LEU A 313 9.30 -20.10 -13.02
N ARG A 314 10.06 -19.77 -11.97
CA ARG A 314 11.29 -18.96 -12.01
C ARG A 314 11.08 -17.58 -12.62
N GLY A 315 9.94 -16.97 -12.33
CA GLY A 315 9.60 -15.61 -12.76
C GLY A 315 9.49 -15.43 -14.28
N TYR A 316 9.60 -14.18 -14.72
CA TYR A 316 9.63 -13.79 -16.13
C TYR A 316 10.97 -14.15 -16.79
N ARG A 317 10.99 -14.56 -18.06
CA ARG A 317 12.26 -14.91 -18.73
C ARG A 317 13.17 -13.68 -18.87
N GLU A 318 14.40 -13.76 -18.38
CA GLU A 318 15.40 -12.65 -18.36
C GLU A 318 16.28 -12.62 -19.62
N THR A 319 16.34 -13.72 -20.38
CA THR A 319 17.22 -13.81 -21.54
C THR A 319 16.43 -13.72 -22.82
N GLY A 320 16.74 -12.75 -23.69
CA GLY A 320 16.20 -12.69 -25.06
C GLY A 320 14.77 -12.16 -25.21
N GLY A 321 14.17 -11.62 -24.15
CA GLY A 321 12.91 -10.88 -24.18
C GLY A 321 13.13 -9.37 -23.98
N VAL A 322 12.36 -8.54 -24.69
CA VAL A 322 12.37 -7.06 -24.54
C VAL A 322 10.95 -6.51 -24.32
N ALA A 323 9.92 -7.17 -24.87
CA ALA A 323 8.50 -6.87 -24.64
C ALA A 323 7.66 -8.17 -24.65
N TRP A 324 6.41 -8.14 -24.17
CA TRP A 324 5.50 -9.31 -24.17
C TRP A 324 5.97 -10.51 -23.33
N VAL A 325 6.94 -10.31 -22.42
CA VAL A 325 7.50 -11.37 -21.56
C VAL A 325 6.47 -11.81 -20.50
N ASP A 326 5.54 -10.94 -20.16
CA ASP A 326 4.36 -11.21 -19.34
C ASP A 326 3.41 -12.24 -19.97
N ILE A 327 3.07 -12.07 -21.26
CA ILE A 327 2.28 -13.05 -22.00
C ILE A 327 3.02 -14.38 -22.09
N GLU A 328 4.32 -14.33 -22.38
CA GLU A 328 5.14 -15.53 -22.45
C GLU A 328 5.14 -16.30 -21.12
N PHE A 329 5.23 -15.60 -19.99
CA PHE A 329 5.12 -16.19 -18.68
C PHE A 329 3.76 -16.88 -18.49
N ILE A 330 2.64 -16.22 -18.84
CA ILE A 330 1.29 -16.80 -18.76
C ILE A 330 1.19 -18.07 -19.60
N LEU A 331 1.64 -18.00 -20.86
CA LEU A 331 1.63 -19.14 -21.78
C LEU A 331 2.47 -20.31 -21.28
N THR A 332 3.64 -20.03 -20.71
CA THR A 332 4.54 -21.04 -20.14
C THR A 332 3.92 -21.67 -18.89
N ALA A 333 3.32 -20.87 -18.01
CA ALA A 333 2.65 -21.36 -16.81
C ALA A 333 1.51 -22.33 -17.14
N VAL A 334 0.66 -21.97 -18.12
CA VAL A 334 -0.46 -22.83 -18.53
C VAL A 334 0.01 -24.02 -19.36
N GLY A 335 0.81 -23.79 -20.40
CA GLY A 335 1.20 -24.80 -21.39
C GLY A 335 2.23 -25.80 -20.90
N THR A 336 3.25 -25.33 -20.18
CA THR A 336 4.37 -26.18 -19.72
C THR A 336 4.13 -26.72 -18.32
N PHE A 337 3.63 -25.89 -17.39
CA PHE A 337 3.47 -26.26 -15.99
C PHE A 337 2.03 -26.63 -15.59
N GLY A 338 1.07 -26.55 -16.52
CA GLY A 338 -0.32 -26.93 -16.27
C GLY A 338 -1.00 -26.09 -15.19
N LYS A 339 -0.55 -24.84 -14.97
CA LYS A 339 -1.18 -23.93 -14.00
C LYS A 339 -2.54 -23.49 -14.50
N ARG A 340 -3.48 -23.28 -13.58
CA ARG A 340 -4.78 -22.68 -13.90
C ARG A 340 -4.59 -21.21 -14.24
N LEU A 341 -5.36 -20.70 -15.20
CA LEU A 341 -5.47 -19.27 -15.45
C LEU A 341 -6.85 -18.79 -15.01
N VAL A 342 -6.91 -17.73 -14.21
CA VAL A 342 -8.16 -17.04 -13.88
C VAL A 342 -8.08 -15.63 -14.41
N TYR A 343 -9.02 -15.28 -15.26
CA TYR A 343 -9.15 -13.96 -15.86
C TYR A 343 -10.33 -13.20 -15.26
N SER A 344 -10.05 -12.05 -14.65
CA SER A 344 -11.08 -11.17 -14.09
C SER A 344 -11.53 -10.12 -15.10
N GLY A 345 -12.78 -10.21 -15.57
CA GLY A 345 -13.36 -9.18 -16.45
C GLY A 345 -13.61 -7.85 -15.74
N ASP A 346 -13.94 -7.88 -14.45
CA ASP A 346 -13.86 -6.69 -13.60
C ASP A 346 -12.42 -6.53 -13.14
N THR A 347 -11.79 -5.44 -13.52
CA THR A 347 -10.36 -5.26 -13.27
C THR A 347 -10.01 -5.18 -11.77
N PHE A 348 -8.84 -5.70 -11.39
CA PHE A 348 -8.27 -5.58 -10.05
C PHE A 348 -7.49 -4.27 -9.86
N THR A 349 -6.97 -3.70 -10.94
CA THR A 349 -6.40 -2.35 -10.98
C THR A 349 -6.93 -1.56 -12.17
N CYS A 350 -7.02 -0.24 -12.04
CA CYS A 350 -7.23 0.65 -13.18
C CYS A 350 -5.95 1.43 -13.43
N HIS A 351 -5.55 1.51 -14.69
CA HIS A 351 -4.35 2.21 -15.08
C HIS A 351 -4.60 3.74 -15.16
N GLN A 352 -3.65 4.56 -14.72
CA GLN A 352 -3.76 6.02 -14.81
C GLN A 352 -3.58 6.51 -16.25
N GLU A 353 -4.40 7.45 -16.71
CA GLU A 353 -4.29 8.04 -18.04
C GLU A 353 -2.92 8.71 -18.24
N HIS A 354 -2.20 8.31 -19.29
CA HIS A 354 -1.02 9.04 -19.78
C HIS A 354 -0.73 8.71 -21.25
N PRO A 355 0.07 9.52 -21.96
CA PRO A 355 0.52 9.19 -23.31
C PRO A 355 1.36 7.90 -23.31
N ASN A 356 1.15 7.03 -24.29
CA ASN A 356 1.98 5.85 -24.48
C ASN A 356 3.39 6.25 -24.98
N GLU A 357 4.34 6.39 -24.05
CA GLU A 357 5.73 6.71 -24.39
C GLU A 357 6.44 5.55 -25.11
N TRP A 358 6.00 4.30 -24.91
CA TRP A 358 6.64 3.10 -25.48
C TRP A 358 6.38 2.92 -26.96
N GLU A 359 5.19 3.32 -27.44
CA GLU A 359 4.83 3.32 -28.86
C GLU A 359 5.75 4.19 -29.73
N LYS A 360 6.47 5.14 -29.11
CA LYS A 360 7.47 5.98 -29.81
C LYS A 360 8.76 5.24 -30.12
N THR A 361 8.96 4.03 -29.58
CA THR A 361 10.16 3.18 -29.78
C THR A 361 9.80 1.74 -30.17
N PRO A 362 9.27 1.52 -31.39
CA PRO A 362 8.78 0.21 -31.86
C PRO A 362 9.89 -0.84 -32.08
N GLU A 363 11.16 -0.48 -31.97
CA GLU A 363 12.30 -1.41 -32.15
C GLU A 363 12.48 -2.39 -30.97
N ARG A 364 11.68 -2.27 -29.91
CA ARG A 364 11.81 -3.02 -28.64
C ARG A 364 10.92 -4.25 -28.54
N HIS A 365 10.63 -4.93 -29.64
CA HIS A 365 9.78 -6.14 -29.62
C HIS A 365 10.58 -7.43 -29.48
N THR A 366 10.12 -8.33 -28.61
CA THR A 366 10.60 -9.73 -28.59
C THR A 366 10.26 -10.42 -29.90
N ALA A 367 11.17 -11.27 -30.39
CA ALA A 367 10.91 -12.08 -31.57
C ALA A 367 9.63 -12.91 -31.37
N LYS A 368 8.80 -13.01 -32.41
CA LYS A 368 7.54 -13.77 -32.33
C LYS A 368 7.84 -15.23 -31.97
N THR A 369 7.30 -15.69 -30.86
CA THR A 369 7.38 -17.08 -30.45
C THR A 369 6.19 -17.88 -30.99
N ASN A 370 6.38 -19.18 -31.25
CA ASN A 370 5.29 -20.06 -31.64
C ASN A 370 4.43 -20.43 -30.42
N VAL A 371 3.35 -19.69 -30.22
CA VAL A 371 2.41 -19.86 -29.10
C VAL A 371 1.88 -21.30 -29.02
N ALA A 372 1.56 -21.91 -30.16
CA ALA A 372 1.06 -23.28 -30.19
C ALA A 372 2.12 -24.27 -29.69
N ASP A 373 3.41 -24.02 -29.94
CA ASP A 373 4.46 -24.90 -29.42
C ASP A 373 4.64 -24.75 -27.91
N ILE A 374 4.50 -23.54 -27.34
CA ILE A 374 4.51 -23.34 -25.88
C ILE A 374 3.32 -24.06 -25.24
N LEU A 375 2.11 -23.82 -25.75
CA LEU A 375 0.87 -24.40 -25.21
C LEU A 375 0.83 -25.94 -25.32
N ASN A 376 1.52 -26.51 -26.31
CA ASN A 376 1.65 -27.96 -26.47
C ASN A 376 2.93 -28.53 -25.84
N ASN A 377 3.60 -27.76 -24.98
CA ASN A 377 4.81 -28.15 -24.25
C ASN A 377 5.97 -28.66 -25.15
N LYS A 378 6.11 -28.06 -26.33
CA LYS A 378 7.20 -28.34 -27.29
C LYS A 378 8.38 -27.39 -27.13
N THR A 379 8.16 -26.23 -26.52
CA THR A 379 9.18 -25.20 -26.24
C THR A 379 9.14 -24.85 -24.76
N TYR A 380 10.32 -24.68 -24.15
CA TYR A 380 10.49 -24.35 -22.75
C TYR A 380 11.12 -22.96 -22.62
N LEU A 381 10.35 -22.00 -22.11
CA LEU A 381 10.78 -20.59 -21.96
C LEU A 381 10.87 -20.24 -20.48
N VAL A 382 11.74 -20.97 -19.79
CA VAL A 382 11.93 -20.87 -18.33
C VAL A 382 13.37 -20.47 -18.08
N ASN A 383 13.60 -19.61 -17.09
CA ASN A 383 14.96 -19.32 -16.68
C ASN A 383 15.67 -20.58 -16.17
N GLU A 384 16.98 -20.62 -16.39
CA GLU A 384 17.82 -21.67 -15.81
C GLU A 384 17.81 -21.59 -14.28
N GLU A 385 17.96 -22.75 -13.65
CA GLU A 385 18.07 -22.83 -12.20
C GLU A 385 19.29 -22.05 -11.72
N ASP A 386 19.14 -21.32 -10.62
CA ASP A 386 20.17 -20.45 -10.04
C ASP A 386 20.72 -19.34 -10.96
N LYS A 387 20.07 -19.07 -12.11
CA LYS A 387 20.47 -18.03 -13.07
C LYS A 387 19.35 -17.04 -13.40
N TRP A 388 18.48 -16.78 -12.43
CA TRP A 388 17.44 -15.76 -12.50
C TRP A 388 17.45 -14.91 -11.23
N ALA A 389 16.78 -13.76 -11.22
CA ALA A 389 16.62 -12.90 -10.04
C ALA A 389 17.95 -12.61 -9.31
N LEU A 390 19.05 -12.49 -10.05
CA LEU A 390 20.41 -12.27 -9.55
C LEU A 390 20.98 -13.41 -8.67
N TYR A 391 20.48 -14.65 -8.74
CA TYR A 391 21.03 -15.79 -7.99
C TYR A 391 22.49 -16.08 -8.32
N ASN A 392 22.92 -15.76 -9.54
CA ASN A 392 24.27 -15.98 -10.06
C ASN A 392 25.25 -14.81 -9.82
N ILE A 393 24.84 -13.78 -9.07
CA ILE A 393 25.64 -12.56 -8.84
C ILE A 393 25.89 -12.40 -7.33
N ASP A 394 27.11 -11.99 -6.96
CA ASP A 394 27.40 -11.56 -5.58
C ASP A 394 26.78 -10.19 -5.32
N ILE A 395 25.48 -10.19 -5.07
CA ILE A 395 24.69 -8.97 -4.90
C ILE A 395 25.15 -8.08 -3.74
N TRP A 396 25.86 -8.63 -2.74
CA TRP A 396 26.46 -7.82 -1.67
C TRP A 396 27.65 -7.02 -2.20
N GLN A 397 28.60 -7.68 -2.85
CA GLN A 397 29.79 -7.01 -3.41
C GLN A 397 29.43 -6.04 -4.54
N GLU A 398 28.38 -6.36 -5.29
CA GLU A 398 27.88 -5.49 -6.36
C GLU A 398 26.97 -4.35 -5.86
N GLY A 399 26.76 -4.25 -4.55
CA GLY A 399 26.14 -3.09 -3.91
C GLY A 399 24.63 -3.01 -4.08
N LEU A 400 23.93 -4.16 -4.04
CA LEU A 400 22.48 -4.19 -3.90
C LEU A 400 22.11 -3.66 -2.51
N GLU A 401 21.23 -2.66 -2.45
CA GLU A 401 20.81 -2.03 -1.20
C GLU A 401 19.40 -2.50 -0.83
N CYS A 402 19.06 -2.49 0.46
CA CYS A 402 17.72 -2.81 0.95
C CYS A 402 17.38 -1.90 2.13
N VAL A 403 16.16 -1.36 2.13
CA VAL A 403 15.60 -0.59 3.25
C VAL A 403 14.17 -1.04 3.48
N GLU A 404 13.84 -1.38 4.73
CA GLU A 404 12.49 -1.74 5.17
C GLU A 404 12.01 -0.74 6.23
N PHE A 405 10.77 -0.28 6.12
CA PHE A 405 10.23 0.75 7.00
C PHE A 405 8.70 0.74 7.02
N GLY A 406 8.12 1.23 8.11
CA GLY A 406 6.65 1.35 8.28
C GLY A 406 6.04 2.66 7.77
N GLY A 407 6.81 3.49 7.05
CA GLY A 407 6.44 4.85 6.66
C GLY A 407 6.39 5.85 7.81
N GLY A 408 5.85 7.04 7.54
CA GLY A 408 5.37 7.96 8.57
C GLY A 408 5.31 9.43 8.18
N LEU A 409 4.09 9.98 8.21
CA LEU A 409 3.70 11.25 8.85
C LEU A 409 2.22 11.12 9.27
N CYS A 410 1.92 11.41 10.53
CA CYS A 410 0.60 11.59 11.14
C CYS A 410 0.45 12.87 11.99
N LEU A 411 -0.61 13.60 11.72
CA LEU A 411 -1.64 13.69 12.76
C LEU A 411 -2.95 13.29 12.10
#